data_AF-A0A5B8R2W3-F1
#
_entry.id   AF-A0A5B8R2W3-F1
#
_cell.length_a   1.000
_cell.length_b   1.000
_cell.length_c   1.000
_cell.angle_alpha   90.00
_cell.angle_beta   90.00
_cell.angle_gamma   90.00
#
_symmetry.space_group_name_H-M   'P 1'
#
loop_
_entity.id
_entity.type
_entity.pdbx_description
1 polymer ?
#
loop_
_entity_poly.entity_id
_entity_poly.type
_entity_poly.pdbx_seq_one_letter_code
_entity_poly.pdbx_strand_id
1 'polypeptide(L)'
;MCEIYSGAEPELFELKTRSIRIDGVVTSVRLEAIFWQIIEEIAEDAELSVAVFLTRIYREVLTRHGEVANFASLLRVACTTHLNQGQRLVLKPKVALNAKSS
;
A
#
# COMPACT_ATOMS: atom_id res chain seq x y z
N MET A 1 -13.04 22.96 2.55
CA MET A 1 -12.19 21.96 3.25
C MET A 1 -12.78 20.55 3.17
N CYS A 2 -14.10 20.37 3.25
CA CYS A 2 -14.72 19.04 3.08
C CYS A 2 -14.58 18.47 1.66
N GLU A 3 -14.75 19.24 0.57
CA GLU A 3 -14.75 18.66 -0.79
C GLU A 3 -13.47 17.91 -1.17
N ILE A 4 -12.29 18.35 -0.73
CA ILE A 4 -11.02 17.64 -0.98
C ILE A 4 -10.98 16.25 -0.30
N TYR A 5 -11.66 16.09 0.85
CA TYR A 5 -11.60 14.86 1.66
C TYR A 5 -12.89 14.03 1.65
N SER A 6 -14.03 14.63 1.32
CA SER A 6 -15.36 14.01 1.28
C SER A 6 -15.97 13.96 -0.12
N GLY A 7 -15.35 14.62 -1.11
CA GLY A 7 -15.76 14.59 -2.51
C GLY A 7 -15.01 13.54 -3.34
N ALA A 8 -14.36 12.56 -2.69
CA ALA A 8 -13.77 11.45 -3.42
C ALA A 8 -14.89 10.67 -4.13
N GLU A 9 -14.76 10.53 -5.45
CA GLU A 9 -15.70 9.74 -6.23
C GLU A 9 -15.81 8.32 -5.64
N PRO A 10 -17.03 7.77 -5.44
CA PRO A 10 -17.23 6.46 -4.82
C PRO A 10 -16.41 5.32 -5.44
N GLU A 11 -16.14 5.45 -6.73
CA GLU A 11 -15.35 4.53 -7.53
C GLU A 11 -13.91 4.40 -7.03
N LEU A 12 -13.32 5.48 -6.48
CA LEU A 12 -11.92 5.50 -6.02
C LEU A 12 -11.70 4.58 -4.81
N PHE A 13 -12.63 4.57 -3.86
CA PHE A 13 -12.55 3.76 -2.64
C PHE A 13 -13.35 2.45 -2.72
N GLU A 14 -13.90 2.13 -3.90
CA GLU A 14 -14.54 0.83 -4.12
C GLU A 14 -13.53 -0.30 -3.94
N LEU A 15 -13.85 -1.26 -3.07
CA LEU A 15 -12.96 -2.40 -2.83
C LEU A 15 -13.02 -3.41 -3.96
N LYS A 16 -11.91 -3.54 -4.70
CA LYS A 16 -11.70 -4.54 -5.76
C LYS A 16 -10.83 -5.68 -5.24
N THR A 17 -11.27 -6.91 -5.49
CA THR A 17 -10.50 -8.12 -5.19
C THR A 17 -9.85 -8.64 -6.46
N ARG A 18 -8.54 -8.91 -6.42
CA ARG A 18 -7.80 -9.54 -7.53
C ARG A 18 -7.04 -10.76 -7.03
N SER A 19 -7.06 -11.82 -7.83
CA SER A 19 -6.29 -13.04 -7.58
C SER A 19 -4.92 -12.92 -8.24
N ILE A 20 -3.85 -12.96 -7.44
CA ILE A 20 -2.48 -12.85 -7.91
C ILE A 20 -1.75 -14.14 -7.60
N ARG A 21 -0.99 -14.66 -8.57
CA ARG A 21 -0.13 -15.82 -8.34
C ARG A 21 1.23 -15.32 -7.81
N ILE A 22 1.51 -15.61 -6.55
CA ILE A 22 2.77 -15.31 -5.88
C ILE A 22 3.44 -16.65 -5.60
N ASP A 23 4.61 -16.89 -6.20
CA ASP A 23 5.39 -18.13 -6.01
C ASP A 23 4.57 -19.42 -6.22
N GLY A 24 3.67 -19.39 -7.20
CA GLY A 24 2.80 -20.53 -7.53
C GLY A 24 1.51 -20.62 -6.70
N VAL A 25 1.42 -19.89 -5.59
CA VAL A 25 0.22 -19.83 -4.75
C VAL A 25 -0.70 -18.71 -5.19
N VAL A 26 -1.99 -19.01 -5.37
CA VAL A 26 -3.00 -18.00 -5.67
C VAL A 26 -3.36 -17.26 -4.38
N THR A 27 -3.02 -15.99 -4.33
CA THR A 27 -3.30 -15.08 -3.22
C THR A 27 -4.37 -14.09 -3.64
N SER A 28 -5.48 -14.06 -2.89
CA SER A 28 -6.55 -13.07 -3.10
C SER A 28 -6.22 -11.79 -2.34
N VAL A 29 -6.11 -10.67 -3.05
CA VAL A 29 -5.80 -9.35 -2.49
C VAL A 29 -6.98 -8.43 -2.73
N ARG A 30 -7.44 -7.74 -1.67
CA ARG A 30 -8.54 -6.78 -1.73
C ARG A 30 -8.06 -5.39 -1.36
N LEU A 31 -8.18 -4.45 -2.30
CA LEU A 31 -7.77 -3.05 -2.18
C LEU A 31 -8.80 -2.14 -2.83
N GLU A 32 -8.81 -0.88 -2.43
CA GLU A 32 -9.53 0.20 -3.07
C GLU A 32 -9.05 0.37 -4.52
N ALA A 33 -9.95 0.76 -5.43
CA ALA A 33 -9.63 0.90 -6.86
C ALA A 33 -8.45 1.83 -7.11
N ILE A 34 -8.35 2.94 -6.36
CA ILE A 34 -7.24 3.88 -6.48
C ILE A 34 -5.88 3.24 -6.17
N PHE A 35 -5.80 2.32 -5.21
CA PHE A 35 -4.54 1.63 -4.93
C PHE A 35 -4.17 0.65 -6.04
N TRP A 36 -5.16 0.01 -6.68
CA TRP A 36 -4.88 -0.81 -7.87
C TRP A 36 -4.33 0.02 -9.02
N GLN A 37 -4.90 1.21 -9.26
CA GLN A 37 -4.42 2.12 -10.29
C GLN A 37 -2.97 2.54 -10.02
N ILE A 38 -2.65 2.97 -8.79
CA ILE A 38 -1.28 3.36 -8.43
C ILE A 38 -0.31 2.17 -8.55
N ILE A 39 -0.73 0.94 -8.20
CA ILE A 39 0.10 -0.26 -8.38
C ILE A 39 0.38 -0.51 -9.86
N GLU A 40 -0.60 -0.31 -10.73
CA GLU A 40 -0.43 -0.42 -12.19
C GLU A 40 0.55 0.60 -12.72
N GLU A 41 0.41 1.87 -12.32
CA GLU A 41 1.31 2.97 -12.68
C GLU A 41 2.76 2.67 -12.24
N ILE A 42 2.98 2.26 -10.97
CA ILE A 42 4.31 1.91 -10.47
C ILE A 42 4.92 0.73 -11.25
N ALA A 43 4.11 -0.27 -11.58
CA ALA A 43 4.57 -1.43 -12.32
C ALA A 43 4.94 -1.06 -13.76
N GLU A 44 4.15 -0.22 -14.41
CA GLU A 44 4.41 0.32 -15.76
C GLU A 44 5.70 1.14 -15.80
N ASP A 45 5.90 2.08 -14.86
CA ASP A 45 7.12 2.88 -14.72
C ASP A 45 8.38 2.01 -14.55
N ALA A 46 8.23 0.83 -13.93
CA ALA A 46 9.32 -0.13 -13.72
C ALA A 46 9.46 -1.15 -14.86
N GLU A 47 8.65 -1.05 -15.92
CA GLU A 47 8.57 -2.03 -17.02
C GLU A 47 8.28 -3.46 -16.54
N LEU A 48 7.43 -3.59 -15.51
CA LEU A 48 7.01 -4.87 -14.92
C LEU A 48 5.51 -5.09 -15.08
N SER A 49 5.10 -6.35 -15.16
CA SER A 49 3.69 -6.65 -14.92
C SER A 49 3.36 -6.50 -13.43
N VAL A 50 2.11 -6.16 -13.12
CA VAL A 50 1.61 -6.08 -11.73
C VAL A 50 1.91 -7.35 -10.95
N ALA A 51 1.73 -8.53 -11.55
CA ALA A 51 2.03 -9.80 -10.88
C ALA A 51 3.52 -9.95 -10.50
N VAL A 52 4.43 -9.54 -11.39
CA VAL A 52 5.88 -9.57 -11.13
C VAL A 52 6.25 -8.55 -10.05
N PHE A 53 5.75 -7.33 -10.15
CA PHE A 53 5.97 -6.27 -9.16
C PHE A 53 5.54 -6.70 -7.75
N LEU A 54 4.32 -7.21 -7.62
CA LEU A 54 3.78 -7.66 -6.32
C LEU A 54 4.53 -8.89 -5.77
N THR A 55 4.95 -9.80 -6.64
CA THR A 55 5.77 -10.95 -6.23
C THR A 55 7.14 -10.49 -5.70
N ARG A 56 7.77 -9.46 -6.31
CA ARG A 56 9.03 -8.90 -5.81
C ARG A 56 8.87 -8.29 -4.42
N ILE A 57 7.85 -7.45 -4.21
CA ILE A 57 7.55 -6.87 -2.90
C ILE A 57 7.34 -7.98 -1.85
N TYR A 58 6.53 -8.99 -2.19
CA TYR A 58 6.26 -10.10 -1.28
C TYR A 58 7.54 -10.82 -0.86
N ARG A 59 8.41 -11.18 -1.83
CA ARG A 59 9.68 -11.87 -1.55
C ARG A 59 10.66 -11.02 -0.75
N GLU A 60 10.74 -9.72 -1.02
CA GLU A 60 11.61 -8.82 -0.26
C GLU A 60 11.21 -8.74 1.21
N VAL A 61 9.91 -8.63 1.49
CA VAL A 61 9.40 -8.61 2.86
C VAL A 61 9.60 -9.95 3.54
N LEU A 62 9.29 -11.06 2.85
CA LEU A 62 9.52 -12.41 3.35
C LEU A 62 10.99 -12.62 3.74
N THR A 63 11.92 -12.16 2.89
CA THR A 63 13.36 -12.28 3.11
C THR A 63 13.83 -11.43 4.29
N ARG A 64 13.27 -10.22 4.47
CA ARG A 64 13.67 -9.29 5.55
C ARG A 64 13.05 -9.62 6.90
N HIS A 65 11.83 -10.13 6.93
CA HIS A 65 11.04 -10.29 8.16
C HIS A 65 10.68 -11.75 8.48
N GLY A 66 10.98 -12.70 7.59
CA GLY A 66 10.66 -14.13 7.75
C GLY A 66 9.20 -14.49 7.44
N GLU A 67 8.31 -13.50 7.41
CA GLU A 67 6.90 -13.67 7.05
C GLU A 67 6.38 -12.43 6.30
N VAL A 68 5.32 -12.63 5.53
CA VAL A 68 4.54 -11.54 4.95
C VAL A 68 3.20 -11.50 5.66
N ALA A 69 3.13 -10.70 6.73
CA ALA A 69 1.87 -10.33 7.35
C ALA A 69 1.04 -9.41 6.41
N ASN A 70 -0.18 -9.06 6.83
CA ASN A 70 -1.12 -8.09 6.22
C ASN A 70 -0.66 -7.41 4.91
N PHE A 71 -0.62 -8.20 3.82
CA PHE A 71 -0.01 -7.78 2.56
C PHE A 71 -0.78 -6.61 1.92
N ALA A 72 -2.11 -6.60 2.06
CA ALA A 72 -2.92 -5.48 1.60
C ALA A 72 -2.52 -4.15 2.26
N SER A 73 -2.23 -4.15 3.57
CA SER A 73 -1.79 -2.92 4.25
C SER A 73 -0.40 -2.49 3.82
N LEU A 74 0.51 -3.44 3.58
CA LEU A 74 1.82 -3.15 3.02
C LEU A 74 1.69 -2.46 1.64
N LEU A 75 0.83 -2.95 0.77
CA LEU A 75 0.62 -2.36 -0.56
C LEU A 75 0.06 -0.94 -0.49
N ARG A 76 -0.85 -0.65 0.44
CA ARG A 76 -1.31 0.73 0.70
C ARG A 76 -0.15 1.63 1.14
N VAL A 77 0.72 1.15 2.03
CA VAL A 77 1.92 1.90 2.48
C VAL A 77 2.93 2.09 1.35
N ALA A 78 3.07 1.11 0.45
CA ALA A 78 3.92 1.23 -0.73
C ALA A 78 3.40 2.33 -1.68
N CYS A 79 2.10 2.35 -1.95
CA CYS A 79 1.46 3.40 -2.77
C CYS A 79 1.64 4.78 -2.16
N THR A 80 1.39 4.94 -0.85
CA THR A 80 1.58 6.24 -0.18
C THR A 80 3.04 6.67 -0.15
N THR A 81 3.98 5.72 -0.08
CA THR A 81 5.42 6.01 -0.19
C THR A 81 5.78 6.46 -1.60
N HIS A 82 5.25 5.83 -2.65
CA HIS A 82 5.44 6.26 -4.04
C HIS A 82 4.92 7.68 -4.27
N LEU A 83 3.68 7.96 -3.84
CA LEU A 83 3.08 9.31 -3.90
C LEU A 83 3.85 10.34 -3.07
N ASN A 84 4.57 9.90 -2.03
CA ASN A 84 5.52 10.73 -1.29
C ASN A 84 6.90 10.82 -1.99
N GLN A 85 6.93 10.79 -3.33
CA GLN A 85 8.14 10.89 -4.15
C GLN A 85 9.18 9.79 -3.84
N GLY A 86 8.72 8.61 -3.43
CA GLY A 86 9.58 7.50 -3.01
C GLY A 86 10.26 7.70 -1.64
N GLN A 87 9.97 8.80 -0.94
CA GLN A 87 10.52 9.02 0.40
C GLN A 87 9.78 8.15 1.42
N ARG A 88 10.53 7.28 2.10
CA ARG A 88 10.00 6.34 3.08
C ARG A 88 9.25 7.07 4.20
N LEU A 89 8.01 6.66 4.42
CA LEU A 89 7.18 7.15 5.52
C LEU A 89 7.69 6.62 6.86
N VAL A 90 7.67 7.48 7.88
CA VAL A 90 7.99 7.15 9.27
C VAL A 90 6.84 7.58 10.18
N LEU A 91 6.55 6.76 11.19
CA LEU A 91 5.57 7.14 12.21
C LEU A 91 6.11 8.34 12.99
N LYS A 92 5.31 9.38 13.14
CA LYS A 92 5.64 10.50 14.04
C LYS A 92 5.54 10.00 15.48
N PRO A 93 6.53 10.27 16.35
CA PRO A 93 6.43 9.92 17.76
C PRO A 93 5.22 10.64 18.36
N LYS A 94 4.42 9.93 19.18
CA LYS A 94 3.39 10.57 20.00
C LYS A 94 4.09 11.57 20.91
N VAL A 95 3.82 12.86 20.73
CA VAL A 95 4.21 13.88 21.71
C VAL A 95 3.50 13.48 23.01
N ALA A 96 4.27 13.08 24.03
CA ALA A 96 3.74 12.91 25.37
C ALA A 96 3.19 14.28 25.80
N LEU A 97 1.87 14.41 25.90
CA LEU A 97 1.27 15.55 26.60
C LEU A 97 1.75 15.45 28.05
N ASN A 98 2.77 16.24 28.39
CA ASN A 98 3.12 16.49 29.77
C ASN A 98 1.93 17.19 30.42
N ALA A 99 1.13 16.44 31.17
CA ALA A 99 0.28 16.97 32.22
C ALA A 99 1.20 17.54 33.31
N LYS A 100 1.64 18.80 33.13
CA LYS A 100 2.07 19.64 34.24
C LYS A 100 0.81 20.19 34.91
N SER A 101 0.43 19.58 36.02
CA SER A 101 -0.44 20.20 37.02
C SER A 101 -0.03 19.67 38.39
N SER A 102 0.94 20.34 39.00
CA SER A 102 1.16 20.45 40.45
C SER A 102 1.98 21.72 40.69
#